data_AF-A0A8H6SCA8-F1
#
_entry.id   AF-A0A8H6SCA8-F1
#
_cell.length_a   1.000
_cell.length_b   1.000
_cell.length_c   1.000
_cell.angle_alpha   90.00
_cell.angle_beta   90.00
_cell.angle_gamma   90.00
#
_symmetry.space_group_name_H-M   'P 1'
#
loop_
_entity.id
_entity.type
_entity.pdbx_description
1 polymer ?
#
loop_
_entity_poly.entity_id
_entity_poly.type
_entity_poly.pdbx_seq_one_letter_code
_entity_poly.pdbx_strand_id
1 'polypeptide(L)'
;MKTTGVDIEEIFTELDRIRLQYGLPVWHAEAHDPKCRIQFALRYLLGVGKTDGESTERLWSLLNPASWSTKEMGEGARHDVLEDKIDLINFEKNRSMGRTLARRLIVAVAERQRQGIEFQELDDSVPKKKPATGMGQDDGCLGGKLAGPSEREISEELKRAEVEDAQAGIKPLLEGKMTITAFIRAGMQLQAIQRRIRTALKAKKSADQASQIQELRLSLIKQMRTLKNFN
;
A
#
# COMPACT_ATOMS: atom_id res chain seq x y z
N MET A 1 17.98 -5.39 -60.61
CA MET A 1 16.75 -4.63 -60.88
C MET A 1 16.18 -4.27 -59.51
N LYS A 2 16.36 -3.02 -59.08
CA LYS A 2 16.00 -2.59 -57.73
C LYS A 2 14.47 -2.56 -57.61
N THR A 3 13.96 -3.25 -56.59
CA THR A 3 12.56 -3.26 -56.19
C THR A 3 12.13 -1.84 -55.86
N THR A 4 11.14 -1.35 -56.61
CA THR A 4 10.38 -0.13 -56.32
C THR A 4 9.75 -0.25 -54.94
N GLY A 5 9.95 0.78 -54.12
CA GLY A 5 9.43 0.88 -52.76
C GLY A 5 7.91 0.76 -52.75
N VAL A 6 7.43 -0.05 -51.82
CA VAL A 6 6.05 0.05 -51.34
C VAL A 6 6.01 1.32 -50.51
N ASP A 7 5.28 2.33 -50.98
CA ASP A 7 4.89 3.47 -50.14
C ASP A 7 4.00 2.93 -49.02
N ILE A 8 4.61 2.70 -47.86
CA ILE A 8 3.87 2.46 -46.62
C ILE A 8 3.39 3.85 -46.22
N GLU A 9 2.24 4.28 -46.73
CA GLU A 9 1.48 5.33 -46.07
C GLU A 9 1.32 4.88 -44.62
N GLU A 10 1.93 5.62 -43.69
CA GLU A 10 1.74 5.42 -42.26
C GLU A 10 0.24 5.38 -42.01
N ILE A 11 -0.28 4.22 -41.61
CA ILE A 11 -1.65 4.06 -41.17
C ILE A 11 -1.76 4.83 -39.85
N PHE A 12 -2.02 6.13 -39.95
CA PHE A 12 -2.38 6.96 -38.81
C PHE A 12 -3.73 6.45 -38.32
N THR A 13 -3.70 5.70 -37.22
CA THR A 13 -4.93 5.33 -36.54
C THR A 13 -5.36 6.52 -35.66
N GLU A 14 -6.66 6.71 -35.43
CA GLU A 14 -7.15 7.73 -34.48
C GLU A 14 -6.51 7.61 -33.08
N LEU A 15 -5.87 6.47 -32.77
CA LEU A 15 -5.09 6.22 -31.56
C LEU A 15 -3.86 7.15 -31.44
N ASP A 16 -3.27 7.61 -32.54
CA ASP A 16 -2.11 8.52 -32.52
C ASP A 16 -2.46 9.92 -31.98
N ARG A 17 -3.77 10.24 -31.92
CA ARG A 17 -4.31 11.47 -31.32
C ARG A 17 -4.74 11.29 -29.86
N ILE A 18 -4.71 10.06 -29.32
CA ILE A 18 -5.18 9.78 -27.97
C ILE A 18 -4.02 9.95 -26.98
N ARG A 19 -4.18 10.91 -26.07
CA ARG A 19 -3.26 11.07 -24.95
C ARG A 19 -3.56 10.01 -23.89
N LEU A 20 -2.77 8.94 -23.87
CA LEU A 20 -2.83 7.92 -22.84
C LEU A 20 -2.40 8.50 -21.49
N GLN A 21 -3.19 8.22 -20.45
CA GLN A 21 -2.84 8.47 -19.06
C GLN A 21 -2.83 7.15 -18.30
N TYR A 22 -1.80 6.96 -17.49
CA TYR A 22 -1.65 5.78 -16.65
C TYR A 22 -2.00 6.15 -15.22
N GLY A 23 -2.63 5.22 -14.51
CA GLY A 23 -3.01 5.40 -13.11
C GLY A 23 -2.80 4.12 -12.33
N LEU A 24 -2.37 4.29 -11.07
CA LEU A 24 -2.04 3.20 -10.17
C LEU A 24 -3.18 2.98 -9.17
N PRO A 25 -3.84 1.81 -9.16
CA PRO A 25 -4.87 1.49 -8.17
C PRO A 25 -4.34 1.68 -6.74
N VAL A 26 -5.21 2.18 -5.87
CA VAL A 26 -4.81 2.67 -4.55
C VAL A 26 -4.21 1.57 -3.69
N TRP A 27 -4.73 0.34 -3.77
CA TRP A 27 -4.23 -0.77 -2.96
C TRP A 27 -2.92 -1.37 -3.49
N HIS A 28 -2.70 -1.27 -4.79
CA HIS A 28 -1.48 -1.74 -5.43
C HIS A 28 -0.33 -0.72 -5.32
N ALA A 29 -0.65 0.53 -4.98
CA ALA A 29 0.33 1.61 -4.94
C ALA A 29 1.52 1.31 -4.02
N GLU A 30 1.29 0.73 -2.84
CA GLU A 30 2.36 0.45 -1.86
C GLU A 30 3.44 -0.55 -2.34
N ALA A 31 3.15 -1.36 -3.37
CA ALA A 31 4.13 -2.25 -3.97
C ALA A 31 5.12 -1.51 -4.90
N HIS A 32 4.85 -0.25 -5.25
CA HIS A 32 5.69 0.58 -6.10
C HIS A 32 6.60 1.51 -5.29
N ASP A 33 7.71 1.93 -5.91
CA ASP A 33 8.58 2.93 -5.34
C ASP A 33 7.84 4.27 -5.12
N PRO A 34 8.30 5.13 -4.18
CA PRO A 34 7.63 6.39 -3.86
C PRO A 34 7.41 7.32 -5.06
N LYS A 35 8.34 7.36 -6.02
CA LYS A 35 8.23 8.26 -7.19
C LYS A 35 7.08 7.81 -8.09
N CYS A 36 7.01 6.51 -8.38
CA CYS A 36 5.93 5.92 -9.16
C CYS A 36 4.56 6.14 -8.51
N ARG A 37 4.45 5.92 -7.19
CA ARG A 37 3.21 6.13 -6.44
C ARG A 37 2.64 7.53 -6.61
N ILE A 38 3.49 8.55 -6.53
CA ILE A 38 3.03 9.94 -6.56
C ILE A 38 2.72 10.37 -7.99
N GLN A 39 3.56 9.99 -8.96
CA GLN A 39 3.36 10.32 -10.36
C GLN A 39 2.06 9.74 -10.94
N PHE A 40 1.70 8.53 -10.54
CA PHE A 40 0.53 7.83 -11.08
C PHE A 40 -0.61 7.70 -10.06
N ALA A 41 -0.59 8.46 -8.97
CA ALA A 41 -1.67 8.44 -7.99
C ALA A 41 -2.98 8.89 -8.66
N LEU A 42 -4.00 8.04 -8.59
CA LEU A 42 -5.33 8.33 -9.17
C LEU A 42 -5.92 9.66 -8.67
N ARG A 43 -5.55 10.09 -7.46
CA ARG A 43 -6.01 11.36 -6.86
C ARG A 43 -5.52 12.60 -7.63
N TYR A 44 -4.42 12.51 -8.36
CA TYR A 44 -3.85 13.62 -9.12
C TYR A 44 -4.19 13.55 -10.62
N LEU A 45 -4.89 12.51 -11.06
CA LEU A 45 -5.29 12.36 -12.46
C LEU A 45 -6.64 13.03 -12.72
N LEU A 46 -6.67 13.85 -13.78
CA LEU A 46 -7.88 14.56 -14.18
C LEU A 46 -8.92 13.58 -14.72
N GLY A 47 -10.17 13.74 -14.28
CA GLY A 47 -11.31 12.96 -14.79
C GLY A 47 -11.49 11.57 -14.19
N VAL A 48 -10.53 11.08 -13.40
CA VAL A 48 -10.60 9.76 -12.74
C VAL A 48 -11.58 9.76 -11.55
N GLY A 49 -11.74 10.91 -10.90
CA GLY A 49 -12.55 11.05 -9.69
C GLY A 49 -11.95 10.31 -8.49
N LYS A 50 -12.75 10.15 -7.41
CA LYS A 50 -12.31 9.47 -6.18
C LYS A 50 -12.64 7.97 -6.26
N THR A 51 -11.84 7.24 -7.03
CA THR A 51 -11.93 5.78 -7.18
C THR A 51 -10.72 5.08 -6.57
N ASP A 52 -10.89 3.83 -6.14
CA ASP A 52 -9.78 2.99 -5.67
C ASP A 52 -9.07 2.26 -6.82
N GLY A 53 -9.67 2.22 -8.01
CA GLY A 53 -9.14 1.50 -9.16
C GLY A 53 -9.41 -0.01 -9.14
N GLU A 54 -10.17 -0.52 -8.16
CA GLU A 54 -10.33 -1.96 -7.91
C GLU A 54 -11.57 -2.55 -8.62
N SER A 55 -11.94 -2.04 -9.80
CA SER A 55 -13.14 -2.52 -10.50
C SER A 55 -12.95 -3.93 -11.07
N THR A 56 -11.73 -4.25 -11.46
CA THR A 56 -11.37 -5.55 -12.06
C THR A 56 -11.46 -6.67 -11.02
N GLU A 57 -11.00 -6.40 -9.81
CA GLU A 57 -11.01 -7.31 -8.66
C GLU A 57 -12.44 -7.63 -8.21
N ARG A 58 -13.32 -6.63 -8.25
CA ARG A 58 -14.76 -6.83 -8.02
C ARG A 58 -15.38 -7.72 -9.10
N LEU A 59 -15.00 -7.53 -10.36
CA LEU A 59 -15.47 -8.38 -11.45
C LEU A 59 -14.99 -9.82 -11.27
N TRP A 60 -13.71 -10.03 -10.93
CA TRP A 60 -13.18 -11.37 -10.63
C TRP A 60 -13.93 -12.03 -9.48
N SER A 61 -14.22 -11.30 -8.40
CA SER A 61 -15.03 -11.83 -7.30
C SER A 61 -16.42 -12.31 -7.75
N LEU A 62 -17.04 -11.66 -8.74
CA LEU A 62 -18.35 -12.04 -9.27
C LEU A 62 -18.26 -13.23 -10.25
N LEU A 63 -17.13 -13.38 -10.93
CA LEU A 63 -16.86 -14.48 -11.88
C LEU A 63 -16.30 -15.74 -11.20
N ASN A 64 -15.68 -15.62 -10.03
CA ASN A 64 -15.08 -16.75 -9.31
C ASN A 64 -16.04 -17.95 -9.09
N PRO A 65 -17.34 -17.76 -8.77
CA PRO A 65 -18.26 -18.89 -8.69
C PRO A 65 -18.50 -19.57 -10.05
N ALA A 66 -18.48 -18.81 -11.15
CA ALA A 66 -18.69 -19.34 -12.50
C ALA A 66 -17.50 -20.19 -12.98
N SER A 67 -16.29 -19.91 -12.51
CA SER A 67 -15.12 -20.73 -12.85
C SER A 67 -15.26 -22.16 -12.32
N TRP A 68 -15.86 -22.34 -11.14
CA TRP A 68 -16.14 -23.65 -10.57
C TRP A 68 -17.30 -24.36 -11.27
N SER A 69 -18.40 -23.67 -11.56
CA SER A 69 -19.57 -24.29 -12.18
C SER A 69 -19.35 -24.67 -13.65
N THR A 70 -18.42 -24.01 -14.34
CA THR A 70 -18.12 -24.25 -15.77
C THR A 70 -16.95 -25.21 -16.00
N LYS A 71 -16.32 -25.73 -14.93
CA LYS A 71 -15.07 -26.50 -15.03
C LYS A 71 -15.20 -27.77 -15.88
N GLU A 72 -16.33 -28.47 -15.78
CA GLU A 72 -16.57 -29.74 -16.47
C GLU A 72 -17.35 -29.55 -17.79
N MET A 73 -17.64 -28.29 -18.18
CA MET A 73 -18.34 -27.99 -19.41
C MET A 73 -17.39 -28.10 -20.62
N GLY A 74 -17.91 -28.54 -21.76
CA GLY A 74 -17.18 -28.44 -23.03
C GLY A 74 -16.93 -26.99 -23.43
N GLU A 75 -15.94 -26.75 -24.28
CA GLU A 75 -15.44 -25.40 -24.62
C GLU A 75 -16.54 -24.42 -25.08
N GLY A 76 -17.40 -24.84 -26.01
CA GLY A 76 -18.50 -24.01 -26.50
C GLY A 76 -19.52 -23.67 -25.41
N ALA A 77 -20.00 -24.69 -24.69
CA ALA A 77 -20.95 -24.49 -23.58
C ALA A 77 -20.36 -23.63 -22.46
N ARG A 78 -19.06 -23.77 -22.18
CA ARG A 78 -18.35 -22.93 -21.20
C ARG A 78 -18.29 -21.48 -21.64
N HIS A 79 -17.98 -21.22 -22.91
CA HIS A 79 -17.94 -19.88 -23.46
C HIS A 79 -19.31 -19.20 -23.37
N ASP A 80 -20.38 -19.87 -23.82
CA ASP A 80 -21.74 -19.33 -23.78
C ASP A 80 -22.18 -18.98 -22.36
N VAL A 81 -21.91 -19.85 -21.38
CA VAL A 81 -22.25 -19.59 -19.97
C VAL A 81 -21.46 -18.42 -19.38
N LEU A 82 -20.19 -18.25 -19.76
CA LEU A 82 -19.38 -17.13 -19.29
C LEU A 82 -19.84 -15.80 -19.90
N GLU A 83 -20.18 -15.77 -21.20
CA GLU A 83 -20.76 -14.61 -21.86
C GLU A 83 -22.09 -14.20 -21.22
N ASP A 84 -23.02 -15.14 -21.04
CA ASP A 84 -24.30 -14.89 -20.34
C ASP A 84 -24.08 -14.28 -18.95
N LYS A 85 -23.06 -14.76 -18.23
CA LYS A 85 -22.73 -14.26 -16.89
C LYS A 85 -22.18 -12.84 -16.94
N ILE A 86 -21.31 -12.53 -17.89
CA ILE A 86 -20.73 -11.19 -18.07
C ILE A 86 -21.82 -10.21 -18.51
N ASP A 87 -22.70 -10.62 -19.42
CA ASP A 87 -23.84 -9.82 -19.87
C ASP A 87 -24.79 -9.48 -18.72
N LEU A 88 -25.09 -10.44 -17.85
CA LEU A 88 -25.87 -10.17 -16.63
C LEU A 88 -25.17 -9.14 -15.73
N ILE A 89 -23.85 -9.24 -15.55
CA ILE A 89 -23.08 -8.27 -14.75
C ILE A 89 -23.14 -6.87 -15.38
N ASN A 90 -23.00 -6.77 -16.70
CA ASN A 90 -23.12 -5.52 -17.44
C ASN A 90 -24.53 -4.91 -17.30
N PHE A 91 -25.57 -5.73 -17.44
CA PHE A 91 -26.95 -5.32 -17.28
C PHE A 91 -27.22 -4.77 -15.87
N GLU A 92 -26.81 -5.49 -14.83
CA GLU A 92 -26.99 -5.04 -13.44
C GLU A 92 -26.17 -3.78 -13.13
N LYS A 93 -24.96 -3.65 -13.70
CA LYS A 93 -24.17 -2.42 -13.59
C LYS A 93 -24.89 -1.23 -14.21
N ASN A 94 -25.43 -1.38 -15.43
CA ASN A 94 -26.17 -0.32 -16.12
C ASN A 94 -27.45 0.06 -15.37
N ARG A 95 -28.23 -0.94 -14.95
CA ARG A 95 -29.47 -0.75 -14.19
C ARG A 95 -29.24 -0.04 -12.86
N SER A 96 -28.16 -0.39 -12.15
CA SER A 96 -27.85 0.18 -10.83
C SER A 96 -27.03 1.48 -10.88
N MET A 97 -26.53 1.87 -12.06
CA MET A 97 -25.62 3.00 -12.23
C MET A 97 -26.22 4.31 -11.72
N GLY A 98 -27.43 4.66 -12.13
CA GLY A 98 -28.07 5.92 -11.73
C GLY A 98 -28.23 6.04 -10.21
N ARG A 99 -28.70 4.98 -9.56
CA ARG A 99 -28.84 4.93 -8.10
C ARG A 99 -27.49 5.03 -7.39
N THR A 100 -26.46 4.36 -7.93
CA THR A 100 -25.10 4.38 -7.37
C THR A 100 -24.47 5.76 -7.49
N LEU A 101 -24.57 6.39 -8.66
CA LEU A 101 -24.05 7.73 -8.91
C LEU A 101 -24.77 8.78 -8.07
N ALA A 102 -26.10 8.71 -7.94
CA ALA A 102 -26.86 9.62 -7.10
C ALA A 102 -26.41 9.57 -5.63
N ARG A 103 -26.22 8.37 -5.07
CA ARG A 103 -25.70 8.20 -3.70
C ARG A 103 -24.29 8.74 -3.55
N ARG A 104 -23.41 8.46 -4.51
CA ARG A 104 -22.03 8.94 -4.50
C ARG A 104 -21.95 10.46 -4.66
N LEU A 105 -22.85 11.06 -5.43
CA LEU A 105 -22.92 12.51 -5.61
C LEU A 105 -23.22 13.23 -4.29
N ILE A 106 -24.17 12.72 -3.49
CA ILE A 106 -24.48 13.28 -2.16
C ILE A 106 -23.22 13.33 -1.28
N VAL A 107 -22.48 12.22 -1.21
CA VAL A 107 -21.22 12.14 -0.45
C VAL A 107 -20.17 13.08 -1.04
N ALA A 108 -20.04 13.12 -2.37
CA ALA A 108 -19.05 13.95 -3.05
C ALA A 108 -19.28 15.44 -2.81
N VAL A 109 -20.54 15.91 -2.78
CA VAL A 109 -20.87 17.31 -2.50
C VAL A 109 -20.51 17.68 -1.06
N ALA A 110 -20.87 16.84 -0.09
CA ALA A 110 -20.54 17.06 1.32
C ALA A 110 -19.02 17.07 1.55
N GLU A 111 -18.32 16.08 0.98
CA GLU A 111 -16.86 15.96 1.06
C GLU A 111 -16.14 17.11 0.36
N ARG A 112 -16.65 17.60 -0.77
CA ARG A 112 -16.10 18.78 -1.45
C ARG A 112 -16.15 20.01 -0.57
N GLN A 113 -17.27 20.25 0.12
CA GLN A 113 -17.40 21.40 1.02
C GLN A 113 -16.39 21.31 2.17
N ARG A 114 -16.31 20.13 2.81
CA ARG A 114 -15.37 19.89 3.91
C ARG A 114 -13.92 20.08 3.47
N GLN A 115 -13.51 19.41 2.39
CA GLN A 115 -12.14 19.48 1.88
C GLN A 115 -11.79 20.89 1.39
N GLY A 116 -12.76 21.67 0.91
CA GLY A 116 -12.55 23.07 0.54
C GLY A 116 -12.21 23.96 1.74
N ILE A 117 -12.90 23.76 2.88
CA ILE A 117 -12.61 24.48 4.14
C ILE A 117 -11.23 24.08 4.66
N GLU A 118 -10.98 22.78 4.78
CA GLU A 118 -9.69 22.24 5.26
C GLU A 118 -8.52 22.70 4.38
N PHE A 119 -8.73 22.77 3.06
CA PHE A 119 -7.73 23.28 2.12
C PHE A 119 -7.45 24.77 2.32
N GLN A 120 -8.49 25.59 2.53
CA GLN A 120 -8.32 27.03 2.76
C GLN A 120 -7.56 27.31 4.06
N GLU A 121 -7.93 26.63 5.14
CA GLU A 121 -7.23 26.74 6.43
C GLU A 121 -5.75 26.37 6.29
N LEU A 122 -5.46 25.30 5.54
CA LEU A 122 -4.10 24.89 5.25
C LEU A 122 -3.35 25.94 4.41
N ASP A 123 -3.95 26.43 3.32
CA ASP A 123 -3.35 27.43 2.42
C ASP A 123 -3.02 28.73 3.17
N ASP A 124 -3.89 29.14 4.09
CA ASP A 124 -3.68 30.33 4.92
C ASP A 124 -2.59 30.12 5.98
N SER A 125 -2.41 28.88 6.46
CA SER A 125 -1.40 28.54 7.47
C SER A 125 0.02 28.37 6.91
N VAL A 126 0.14 28.13 5.59
CA VAL A 126 1.43 27.86 4.95
C VAL A 126 2.05 29.16 4.43
N PRO A 127 3.32 29.47 4.77
CA PRO A 127 4.00 30.63 4.20
C PRO A 127 4.01 30.54 2.68
N LYS A 128 3.43 31.53 2.01
CA LYS A 128 3.34 31.62 0.55
C LYS A 128 4.74 31.83 -0.06
N LYS A 129 5.56 30.78 -0.13
CA LYS A 129 6.71 30.74 -1.03
C LYS A 129 6.17 30.67 -2.46
N LYS A 130 6.83 31.36 -3.39
CA LYS A 130 6.51 31.28 -4.83
C LYS A 130 6.34 29.79 -5.19
N PRO A 131 5.26 29.41 -5.91
CA PRO A 131 5.16 28.06 -6.40
C PRO A 131 6.39 27.82 -7.26
N ALA A 132 7.18 26.81 -6.92
CA ALA A 132 8.10 26.25 -7.88
C ALA A 132 7.23 25.88 -9.09
N THR A 133 7.46 26.59 -10.19
CA THR A 133 6.74 26.38 -11.44
C THR A 133 6.90 24.93 -11.84
N GLY A 134 5.77 24.23 -11.89
CA GLY A 134 5.67 22.83 -12.27
C GLY A 134 5.41 21.92 -11.08
N MET A 135 4.72 20.82 -11.33
CA MET A 135 5.06 19.55 -10.67
C MET A 135 6.50 19.17 -11.05
N GLY A 136 7.44 20.06 -10.72
CA GLY A 136 8.85 19.82 -10.79
C GLY A 136 9.10 18.67 -9.85
N GLN A 137 9.89 17.73 -10.34
CA GLN A 137 10.54 16.72 -9.54
C GLN A 137 11.32 17.45 -8.43
N ASP A 138 10.62 17.81 -7.35
CA ASP A 138 11.26 18.03 -6.08
C ASP A 138 11.68 16.64 -5.64
N ASP A 139 12.82 16.20 -6.17
CA ASP A 139 13.53 15.00 -5.74
C ASP A 139 13.81 15.04 -4.23
N GLY A 140 13.70 16.23 -3.61
CA GLY A 140 13.73 16.44 -2.16
C GLY A 140 12.44 16.10 -1.41
N CYS A 141 11.28 16.06 -2.07
CA CYS A 141 10.00 15.63 -1.48
C CYS A 141 9.62 14.20 -1.87
N LEU A 142 10.03 13.73 -3.05
CA LEU A 142 9.75 12.37 -3.57
C LEU A 142 10.79 11.32 -3.14
N GLY A 143 11.70 11.72 -2.28
CA GLY A 143 12.62 10.88 -1.53
C GLY A 143 13.01 11.62 -0.26
N GLY A 144 12.03 12.26 0.39
CA GLY A 144 12.28 12.91 1.67
C GLY A 144 13.03 11.93 2.56
N LYS A 145 14.15 12.38 3.12
CA LYS A 145 14.84 11.77 4.27
C LYS A 145 13.91 11.77 5.51
N LEU A 146 12.70 11.27 5.33
CA LEU A 146 11.56 11.25 6.25
C LEU A 146 11.02 9.83 6.44
N ALA A 147 11.50 8.84 5.68
CA ALA A 147 11.78 7.57 6.32
C ALA A 147 12.91 7.87 7.30
N GLY A 148 12.56 8.15 8.56
CA GLY A 148 13.53 8.09 9.64
C GLY A 148 14.32 6.78 9.50
N PRO A 149 15.57 6.75 9.98
CA PRO A 149 16.45 5.61 9.76
C PRO A 149 15.70 4.31 10.09
N SER A 150 15.81 3.33 9.19
CA SER A 150 15.11 2.05 9.38
C SER A 150 15.50 1.45 10.74
N GLU A 151 14.64 0.63 11.34
CA GLU A 151 14.99 -0.04 12.63
C GLU A 151 16.35 -0.76 12.54
N ARG A 152 16.69 -1.27 11.36
CA ARG A 152 18.00 -1.86 11.07
C ARG A 152 19.10 -0.82 11.08
N GLU A 153 18.95 0.31 10.40
CA GLU A 153 19.92 1.41 10.39
C GLU A 153 20.16 1.97 11.80
N ILE A 154 19.11 2.27 12.57
CA ILE A 154 19.23 2.73 13.97
C ILE A 154 19.93 1.65 14.81
N SER A 155 19.57 0.38 14.63
CA SER A 155 20.20 -0.70 15.38
C SER A 155 21.67 -0.93 15.00
N GLU A 156 22.07 -0.63 13.78
CA GLU A 156 23.47 -0.69 13.35
C GLU A 156 24.26 0.51 13.87
N GLU A 157 23.67 1.70 13.84
CA GLU A 157 24.26 2.92 14.39
C GLU A 157 24.52 2.77 15.90
N LEU A 158 23.51 2.30 16.65
CA LEU A 158 23.67 2.06 18.09
C LEU A 158 24.74 1.01 18.41
N LYS A 159 24.91 -0.02 17.56
CA LYS A 159 26.00 -1.01 17.72
C LYS A 159 27.37 -0.43 17.42
N ARG A 160 27.48 0.46 16.43
CA ARG A 160 28.75 1.14 16.11
C ARG A 160 29.17 2.04 17.27
N ALA A 161 28.22 2.82 17.81
CA ALA A 161 28.44 3.64 19.00
C ALA A 161 28.88 2.80 20.21
N GLU A 162 28.28 1.62 20.45
CA GLU A 162 28.73 0.70 21.51
C GLU A 162 30.18 0.22 21.34
N VAL A 163 30.61 -0.03 20.10
CA VAL A 163 31.99 -0.45 19.80
C VAL A 163 32.97 0.70 19.99
N GLU A 164 32.60 1.90 19.57
CA GLU A 164 33.40 3.12 19.75
C GLU A 164 33.57 3.46 21.24
N ASP A 165 32.48 3.41 22.02
CA ASP A 165 32.52 3.57 23.48
C ASP A 165 33.43 2.51 24.13
N ALA A 166 33.30 1.24 23.72
CA ALA A 166 34.14 0.16 24.23
C ALA A 166 35.63 0.35 23.91
N GLN A 167 35.97 0.89 22.73
CA GLN A 167 37.33 1.24 22.34
C GLN A 167 37.88 2.43 23.14
N ALA A 168 37.02 3.39 23.48
CA ALA A 168 37.35 4.52 24.34
C ALA A 168 37.42 4.15 25.85
N GLY A 169 37.14 2.89 26.20
CA GLY A 169 37.10 2.41 27.59
C GLY A 169 35.85 2.83 28.36
N ILE A 170 34.87 3.44 27.70
CA ILE A 170 33.59 3.85 28.27
C ILE A 170 32.62 2.67 28.12
N LYS A 171 32.13 2.15 29.25
CA LYS A 171 31.09 1.11 29.23
C LYS A 171 29.81 1.70 29.80
N PRO A 172 28.88 2.20 28.96
CA PRO A 172 27.59 2.69 29.42
C PRO A 172 26.70 1.49 29.77
N LEU A 173 27.04 0.85 30.88
CA LEU A 173 26.32 -0.29 31.42
C LEU A 173 25.16 0.23 32.26
N LEU A 174 23.95 -0.19 31.91
CA LEU A 174 22.80 -0.11 32.79
C LEU A 174 23.01 -1.14 33.92
N GLU A 175 23.12 -0.65 35.15
CA GLU A 175 23.32 -1.47 36.37
C GLU A 175 24.50 -2.47 36.28
N GLY A 176 25.52 -2.18 35.47
CA GLY A 176 26.74 -3.00 35.35
C GLY A 176 26.58 -4.33 34.59
N LYS A 177 25.39 -4.66 34.07
CA LYS A 177 25.11 -5.99 33.47
C LYS A 177 24.81 -5.98 31.97
N MET A 178 24.33 -4.87 31.40
CA MET A 178 24.09 -4.75 29.96
C MET A 178 24.27 -3.32 29.48
N THR A 179 24.54 -3.13 28.20
CA THR A 179 24.56 -1.81 27.58
C THR A 179 23.14 -1.26 27.41
N ILE A 180 23.01 0.07 27.43
CA ILE A 180 21.72 0.76 27.21
C ILE A 180 21.08 0.35 25.88
N THR A 181 21.88 0.25 24.82
CA THR A 181 21.44 -0.21 23.50
C THR A 181 20.92 -1.66 23.52
N ALA A 182 21.58 -2.57 24.23
CA ALA A 182 21.09 -3.94 24.40
C ALA A 182 19.74 -3.98 25.15
N PHE A 183 19.57 -3.12 26.16
CA PHE A 183 18.30 -2.98 26.89
C PHE A 183 17.17 -2.51 25.96
N ILE A 184 17.40 -1.43 25.20
CA ILE A 184 16.40 -0.87 24.27
C ILE A 184 16.01 -1.92 23.22
N ARG A 185 16.98 -2.62 22.64
CA ARG A 185 16.74 -3.66 21.64
C ARG A 185 15.92 -4.83 22.20
N ALA A 186 16.23 -5.29 23.42
CA ALA A 186 15.46 -6.32 24.09
C ALA A 186 14.01 -5.86 24.38
N GLY A 187 13.82 -4.60 24.78
CA GLY A 187 12.50 -3.99 24.96
C GLY A 187 11.67 -3.95 23.67
N MET A 188 12.28 -3.57 22.55
CA MET A 188 11.63 -3.57 21.23
C MET A 188 11.18 -4.97 20.81
N GLN A 189 12.04 -5.98 20.99
CA GLN A 189 11.69 -7.38 20.70
C GLN A 189 10.51 -7.88 21.56
N LEU A 190 10.48 -7.55 22.85
CA LEU A 190 9.35 -7.86 23.73
C LEU A 190 8.05 -7.22 23.24
N GLN A 191 8.09 -5.94 22.86
CA GLN A 191 6.92 -5.25 22.33
C GLN A 191 6.41 -5.90 21.05
N ALA A 192 7.31 -6.32 20.16
CA ALA A 192 6.95 -7.02 18.92
C ALA A 192 6.24 -8.35 19.19
N ILE A 193 6.75 -9.16 20.14
CA ILE A 193 6.11 -10.43 20.53
C ILE A 193 4.73 -10.18 21.15
N GLN A 194 4.59 -9.19 22.04
CA GLN A 194 3.29 -8.83 22.63
C GLN A 194 2.26 -8.41 21.57
N ARG A 195 2.66 -7.62 20.58
CA ARG A 195 1.78 -7.22 19.46
C ARG A 195 1.31 -8.43 18.67
N ARG A 196 2.22 -9.35 18.33
CA ARG A 196 1.87 -10.60 17.61
C ARG A 196 0.86 -11.44 18.38
N ILE A 197 1.03 -11.61 19.69
CA ILE A 197 0.07 -12.33 20.54
C ILE A 197 -1.29 -11.63 20.52
N ARG A 198 -1.34 -10.29 20.68
CA ARG A 198 -2.61 -9.53 20.65
C ARG A 198 -3.34 -9.66 19.32
N THR A 199 -2.62 -9.63 18.21
CA THR A 199 -3.19 -9.80 16.87
C THR A 199 -3.72 -11.22 16.69
N ALA A 200 -2.95 -12.24 17.07
CA ALA A 200 -3.36 -13.64 16.98
C ALA A 200 -4.60 -13.95 17.85
N LEU A 201 -4.72 -13.33 19.03
CA LEU A 201 -5.90 -13.48 19.89
C LEU A 201 -7.19 -12.87 19.30
N LYS A 202 -7.08 -11.90 18.39
CA LYS A 202 -8.23 -11.28 17.70
C LYS A 202 -8.72 -12.12 16.51
N ALA A 203 -7.90 -13.04 16.00
CA ALA A 203 -8.27 -13.93 14.89
C ALA A 203 -9.16 -15.10 15.35
N LYS A 204 -9.93 -15.71 14.42
CA LYS A 204 -10.76 -16.90 14.72
C LYS A 204 -9.89 -18.06 15.18
N LYS A 205 -10.31 -18.75 16.24
CA LYS A 205 -9.54 -19.83 16.89
C LYS A 205 -9.52 -21.09 16.01
N SER A 206 -8.38 -21.35 15.37
CA SER A 206 -8.01 -22.65 14.81
C SER A 206 -7.05 -23.37 15.78
N ALA A 207 -6.98 -24.71 15.72
CA ALA A 207 -6.03 -25.49 16.52
C ALA A 207 -4.57 -25.08 16.25
N ASP A 208 -4.25 -24.75 15.00
CA ASP A 208 -2.92 -24.28 14.58
C ASP A 208 -2.59 -22.90 15.18
N GLN A 209 -3.57 -21.99 15.19
CA GLN A 209 -3.45 -20.67 15.83
C GLN A 209 -3.22 -20.79 17.34
N ALA A 210 -3.84 -21.78 18.01
CA ALA A 210 -3.65 -22.00 19.44
C ALA A 210 -2.22 -22.46 19.76
N SER A 211 -1.62 -23.33 18.93
CA SER A 211 -0.21 -23.74 19.07
C SER A 211 0.74 -22.56 18.89
N GLN A 212 0.55 -21.77 17.83
CA GLN A 212 1.38 -20.58 17.55
C GLN A 212 1.31 -19.53 18.68
N ILE A 213 0.13 -19.30 19.25
CA ILE A 213 -0.02 -18.40 20.41
C ILE A 213 0.78 -18.92 21.61
N GLN A 214 0.79 -20.23 21.84
CA GLN A 214 1.52 -20.82 22.95
C GLN A 214 3.04 -20.72 22.77
N GLU A 215 3.55 -20.93 21.56
CA GLU A 215 4.96 -20.71 21.24
C GLU A 215 5.38 -19.25 21.46
N LEU A 216 4.55 -18.29 21.02
CA LEU A 216 4.82 -16.86 21.23
C LEU A 216 4.80 -16.50 22.73
N ARG A 217 3.91 -17.10 23.53
CA ARG A 217 3.88 -16.92 24.99
C ARG A 217 5.13 -17.46 25.66
N LEU A 218 5.62 -18.64 25.25
CA LEU A 218 6.86 -19.22 25.77
C LEU A 218 8.07 -18.33 25.42
N SER A 219 8.11 -17.82 24.18
CA SER A 219 9.13 -16.87 23.73
C SER A 219 9.10 -15.56 24.54
N LEU A 220 7.89 -15.02 24.81
CA LEU A 220 7.71 -13.84 25.65
C LEU A 220 8.25 -14.07 27.07
N ILE A 221 7.89 -15.19 27.70
CA ILE A 221 8.34 -15.53 29.05
C ILE A 221 9.86 -15.67 29.10
N LYS A 222 10.47 -16.30 28.08
CA LYS A 222 11.93 -16.42 27.97
C LYS A 222 12.60 -15.05 27.93
N GLN A 223 12.12 -14.14 27.09
CA GLN A 223 12.68 -12.79 26.98
C GLN A 223 12.42 -11.93 28.23
N MET A 224 11.27 -12.09 28.88
CA MET A 224 10.99 -11.41 30.16
C MET A 224 11.90 -11.91 31.28
N ARG A 225 12.25 -13.21 31.32
CA ARG A 225 13.23 -13.74 32.27
C ARG A 225 14.61 -13.19 31.99
N THR A 226 15.00 -13.09 30.72
CA THR A 226 16.24 -12.41 30.32
C THR A 226 16.24 -11.02 30.94
N LEU A 227 15.23 -10.16 30.69
CA LEU A 227 15.19 -8.82 31.28
C LEU A 227 15.09 -8.78 32.82
N LYS A 228 14.36 -9.70 33.45
CA LYS A 228 14.17 -9.74 34.92
C LYS A 228 15.40 -10.19 35.69
N ASN A 229 16.23 -11.04 35.11
CA ASN A 229 17.46 -11.51 35.74
C ASN A 229 18.54 -10.40 35.82
N PHE A 230 18.22 -9.16 35.40
CA PHE A 230 19.12 -8.03 35.46
C PHE A 230 18.85 -7.04 36.60
N ASN A 231 17.64 -7.01 37.18
CA ASN A 231 17.40 -6.30 38.45
C ASN A 231 18.06 -7.03 39.65
#